data_AF-A0A139PT19-F1
#
_entry.id   AF-A0A139PT19-F1
#
_cell.length_a   1.000
_cell.length_b   1.000
_cell.length_c   1.000
_cell.angle_alpha   90.00
_cell.angle_beta   90.00
_cell.angle_gamma   90.00
#
_symmetry.space_group_name_H-M   'P 1'
#
loop_
_entity.id
_entity.type
_entity.pdbx_description
1 polymer ?
#
loop_
_entity_poly.entity_id
_entity_poly.type
_entity_poly.pdbx_seq_one_letter_code
_entity_poly.pdbx_strand_id
1 'polypeptide(L)'
;MDVRGESKLFFCDPNRSDQKGRIEKNHTLIRDILPKGTSFDNLTQEDINLVCSHVNSVKRAALNGKSAYELFAFTYGEEIPKLLGISKIPAEDVCQSSTLLQHKF
;
A
#
# COMPACT_ATOMS: atom_id res chain seq x y z
N MET A 1 1.10 -18.11 12.39
CA MET A 1 2.13 -18.32 13.42
C MET A 1 2.47 -19.80 13.46
N ASP A 2 3.69 -20.17 13.82
CA ASP A 2 4.02 -21.56 14.11
C ASP A 2 3.43 -22.00 15.46
N VAL A 3 3.70 -23.25 15.86
CA VAL A 3 3.19 -23.80 17.14
C VAL A 3 3.73 -23.05 18.38
N ARG A 4 4.75 -22.20 18.22
CA ARG A 4 5.36 -21.38 19.28
C ARG A 4 4.89 -19.92 19.23
N GLY A 5 4.04 -19.53 18.29
CA GLY A 5 3.61 -18.15 18.11
C GLY A 5 4.55 -17.30 17.24
N GLU A 6 5.55 -17.91 16.61
CA GLU A 6 6.55 -17.17 15.82
C GLU A 6 6.07 -16.94 14.38
N SER A 7 6.54 -15.85 13.77
CA SER A 7 6.32 -15.56 12.36
C SER A 7 7.19 -16.47 11.50
N LYS A 8 6.60 -17.11 10.49
CA LYS A 8 7.33 -17.93 9.53
C LYS A 8 7.93 -17.03 8.45
N LEU A 9 9.22 -17.22 8.18
CA LEU A 9 9.91 -16.54 7.08
C LEU A 9 9.89 -17.41 5.83
N PHE A 10 9.53 -16.82 4.70
CA PHE A 10 9.47 -17.50 3.40
C PHE A 10 10.40 -16.78 2.41
N PHE A 11 11.14 -17.56 1.64
CA PHE A 11 12.05 -17.07 0.61
C PHE A 11 11.61 -17.53 -0.77
N CYS A 12 12.00 -16.78 -1.79
CA CYS A 12 11.84 -17.21 -3.17
C CYS A 12 12.98 -18.14 -3.56
N ASP A 13 12.73 -18.99 -4.54
CA ASP A 13 13.75 -19.82 -5.15
C ASP A 13 14.80 -18.94 -5.85
N PRO A 14 16.07 -19.36 -5.89
CA PRO A 14 17.11 -18.64 -6.61
C PRO A 14 16.70 -18.36 -8.06
N ASN A 15 16.91 -17.12 -8.51
CA ASN A 15 16.55 -16.64 -9.86
C ASN A 15 15.05 -16.70 -10.21
N ARG A 16 14.14 -16.78 -9.22
CA ARG A 16 12.69 -16.79 -9.42
C ARG A 16 12.03 -15.50 -8.91
N SER A 17 12.36 -14.38 -9.55
CA SER A 17 11.76 -13.06 -9.23
C SER A 17 10.25 -13.01 -9.49
N ASP A 18 9.74 -13.88 -10.35
CA ASP A 18 8.31 -14.04 -10.66
C ASP A 18 7.46 -14.41 -9.44
N GLN A 19 8.05 -15.07 -8.44
CA GLN A 19 7.38 -15.40 -7.17
C GLN A 19 7.00 -14.15 -6.34
N LYS A 20 7.52 -12.97 -6.70
CA LYS A 20 7.17 -11.66 -6.09
C LYS A 20 6.44 -10.73 -7.03
N GLY A 21 5.93 -11.20 -8.18
CA GLY A 21 5.32 -10.32 -9.20
C GLY A 21 4.19 -9.42 -8.67
N ARG A 22 3.39 -9.91 -7.71
CA ARG A 22 2.32 -9.12 -7.08
C ARG A 22 2.86 -7.98 -6.19
N ILE A 23 4.00 -8.20 -5.54
CA ILE A 23 4.67 -7.20 -4.70
C ILE A 23 5.22 -6.09 -5.60
N GLU A 24 5.90 -6.44 -6.69
CA GLU A 24 6.42 -5.45 -7.65
C GLU A 24 5.31 -4.61 -8.28
N LYS A 25 4.16 -5.22 -8.61
CA LYS A 25 2.99 -4.47 -9.08
C LYS A 25 2.41 -3.52 -8.02
N ASN A 26 2.48 -3.86 -6.74
CA ASN A 26 2.07 -2.93 -5.69
C ASN A 26 3.08 -1.77 -5.55
N HIS A 27 4.38 -2.05 -5.70
CA HIS A 27 5.40 -1.00 -5.68
C HIS A 27 5.21 0.03 -6.78
N THR A 28 4.70 -0.33 -7.96
CA THR A 28 4.44 0.65 -9.02
C THR A 28 3.41 1.70 -8.59
N LEU A 29 2.37 1.31 -7.85
CA LEU A 29 1.35 2.26 -7.36
C LEU A 29 1.93 3.31 -6.40
N ILE A 30 2.90 2.91 -5.57
CA ILE A 30 3.64 3.83 -4.71
C ILE A 30 4.50 4.75 -5.57
N ARG A 31 5.16 4.21 -6.60
CA ARG A 31 6.03 4.98 -7.52
C ARG A 31 5.28 5.98 -8.38
N ASP A 32 3.99 5.79 -8.62
CA ASP A 32 3.17 6.79 -9.32
C ASP A 32 3.04 8.07 -8.47
N ILE A 33 3.09 7.96 -7.14
CA ILE A 33 3.05 9.09 -6.19
C ILE A 33 4.46 9.57 -5.82
N LEU A 34 5.39 8.65 -5.56
CA LEU A 34 6.78 8.92 -5.21
C LEU A 34 7.70 8.30 -6.28
N PRO A 35 7.91 9.00 -7.41
CA PRO A 35 8.71 8.48 -8.51
C PRO A 35 10.12 8.04 -8.08
N LYS A 36 10.71 7.16 -8.89
CA LYS A 36 12.09 6.73 -8.64
C LYS A 36 13.02 7.94 -8.62
N GLY A 37 13.81 8.07 -7.56
CA GLY A 37 14.72 9.19 -7.35
C GLY A 37 14.19 10.26 -6.40
N THR A 38 12.91 10.21 -6.03
CA THR A 38 12.36 11.05 -4.96
C THR A 38 13.02 10.71 -3.62
N SER A 39 13.60 11.70 -2.94
CA SER A 39 14.14 11.51 -1.58
C SER A 39 12.99 11.35 -0.59
N PHE A 40 13.17 10.47 0.40
CA PHE A 40 12.20 10.24 1.47
C PHE A 40 12.60 10.97 2.76
N ASP A 41 13.73 11.68 2.77
CA ASP A 41 14.32 12.28 3.98
C ASP A 41 13.41 13.32 4.65
N ASN A 42 12.58 14.01 3.86
CA ASN A 42 11.67 15.05 4.33
C ASN A 42 10.23 14.56 4.55
N LEU A 43 9.98 13.26 4.35
CA LEU A 43 8.64 12.69 4.54
C LEU A 43 8.43 12.33 6.01
N THR A 44 7.31 12.78 6.57
CA THR A 44 6.90 12.39 7.91
C THR A 44 6.08 11.10 7.89
N GLN A 45 5.79 10.53 9.06
CA GLN A 45 4.91 9.37 9.16
C GLN A 45 3.50 9.70 8.62
N GLU A 46 3.02 10.92 8.82
CA GLU A 46 1.75 11.40 8.29
C GLU A 46 1.75 11.43 6.75
N ASP A 47 2.86 11.85 6.12
CA ASP A 47 2.99 11.82 4.67
C ASP A 47 2.93 10.38 4.14
N ILE A 48 3.62 9.43 4.80
CA ILE A 48 3.59 8.01 4.43
C ILE A 48 2.20 7.40 4.65
N ASN A 49 1.54 7.74 5.74
CA ASN A 49 0.17 7.29 6.03
C ASN A 49 -0.81 7.80 4.96
N LEU A 50 -0.64 9.06 4.51
CA LEU A 50 -1.42 9.63 3.43
C LEU A 50 -1.21 8.86 2.12
N VAL A 51 0.05 8.64 1.71
CA VAL A 51 0.37 7.85 0.50
C VAL A 51 -0.26 6.45 0.58
N CYS A 52 -0.08 5.76 1.70
CA CYS A 52 -0.64 4.42 1.91
C CYS A 52 -2.17 4.41 1.90
N SER A 53 -2.81 5.43 2.45
CA SER A 53 -4.28 5.57 2.45
C SER A 53 -4.83 5.74 1.03
N HIS A 54 -4.17 6.56 0.21
CA HIS A 54 -4.51 6.71 -1.21
C HIS A 54 -4.29 5.42 -2.00
N VAL A 55 -3.10 4.80 -1.91
CA VAL A 55 -2.78 3.55 -2.63
C VAL A 55 -3.71 2.39 -2.27
N ASN A 56 -4.08 2.27 -0.99
CA ASN A 56 -4.99 1.23 -0.53
C ASN A 56 -6.46 1.51 -0.85
N SER A 57 -6.81 2.75 -1.19
CA SER A 57 -8.16 3.14 -1.63
C SER A 57 -8.37 3.02 -3.14
N VAL A 58 -7.30 2.84 -3.93
CA VAL A 58 -7.39 2.58 -5.38
C VAL A 58 -8.23 1.33 -5.65
N LYS A 59 -9.28 1.48 -6.47
CA LYS A 59 -10.14 0.40 -6.97
C LYS A 59 -9.39 -0.42 -8.02
N ARG A 60 -9.45 -1.76 -7.91
CA ARG A 60 -8.70 -2.65 -8.80
C ARG A 60 -9.63 -3.65 -9.47
N ALA A 61 -9.51 -3.78 -10.80
CA ALA A 61 -10.24 -4.81 -11.55
C ALA A 61 -9.91 -6.22 -11.03
N ALA A 62 -8.66 -6.48 -10.66
CA ALA A 62 -8.22 -7.76 -10.07
C ALA A 62 -8.87 -8.07 -8.70
N LEU A 63 -9.53 -7.09 -8.09
CA LEU A 63 -10.28 -7.20 -6.83
C LEU A 63 -11.78 -7.00 -7.06
N ASN A 64 -12.29 -7.30 -8.26
CA ASN A 64 -13.70 -7.15 -8.63
C ASN A 64 -14.25 -5.73 -8.37
N GLY A 65 -13.44 -4.71 -8.65
CA GLY A 65 -13.85 -3.31 -8.45
C GLY A 65 -13.88 -2.88 -6.98
N LYS A 66 -13.22 -3.63 -6.08
CA LYS A 66 -12.96 -3.23 -4.70
C LYS A 66 -11.54 -2.68 -4.54
N SER A 67 -11.32 -1.94 -3.47
CA SER A 67 -9.98 -1.49 -3.05
C SER A 67 -9.35 -2.48 -2.06
N ALA A 68 -8.05 -2.34 -1.84
CA ALA A 68 -7.35 -3.15 -0.83
C ALA A 68 -7.88 -2.84 0.57
N TYR A 69 -8.17 -1.57 0.86
CA TYR A 69 -8.80 -1.12 2.10
C TYR A 69 -10.12 -1.85 2.33
N GLU A 70 -11.02 -1.86 1.35
CA GLU A 70 -12.35 -2.47 1.51
C GLU A 70 -12.27 -3.97 1.82
N LEU A 71 -11.42 -4.71 1.11
CA LEU A 71 -11.26 -6.14 1.35
C LEU A 71 -10.61 -6.42 2.71
N PHE A 72 -9.62 -5.61 3.09
CA PHE A 72 -8.94 -5.78 4.37
C PHE A 72 -9.87 -5.43 5.54
N ALA A 73 -10.56 -4.30 5.49
CA ALA A 73 -11.52 -3.88 6.51
C ALA A 73 -12.71 -4.85 6.61
N PHE A 74 -13.20 -5.39 5.49
CA PHE A 74 -14.23 -6.44 5.51
C PHE A 74 -13.75 -7.72 6.22
N THR A 75 -12.48 -8.09 6.05
CA THR A 75 -11.92 -9.33 6.59
C THR A 75 -11.51 -9.22 8.06
N TYR A 76 -10.94 -8.07 8.45
CA TYR A 76 -10.30 -7.89 9.76
C TYR A 76 -10.97 -6.82 10.64
N GLY A 77 -12.01 -6.15 10.13
CA GLY A 77 -12.68 -5.04 10.80
C GLY A 77 -12.04 -3.67 10.48
N GLU A 78 -12.85 -2.62 10.62
CA GLU A 78 -12.45 -1.22 10.34
C GLU A 78 -11.44 -0.65 11.35
N GLU A 79 -11.29 -1.27 12.51
CA GLU A 79 -10.36 -0.78 13.55
C GLU A 79 -8.90 -1.09 13.23
N ILE A 80 -8.61 -2.18 12.51
CA ILE A 80 -7.23 -2.58 12.22
C ILE A 80 -6.55 -1.61 11.23
N PRO A 81 -7.17 -1.20 10.09
CA PRO A 81 -6.60 -0.15 9.24
C PRO A 81 -6.29 1.14 10.00
N LYS A 82 -7.19 1.57 10.89
CA LYS A 82 -7.00 2.79 11.70
C LYS A 82 -5.79 2.68 12.62
N LEU A 83 -5.59 1.53 13.27
CA LEU A 83 -4.41 1.26 14.10
C LEU A 83 -3.11 1.29 13.28
N LEU A 84 -3.17 0.95 11.99
CA LEU A 84 -2.04 1.04 11.07
C LEU A 84 -1.86 2.44 10.46
N GLY A 85 -2.66 3.43 10.87
CA GLY A 85 -2.63 4.78 10.30
C GLY A 85 -3.22 4.90 8.89
N ILE A 86 -3.94 3.87 8.43
CA ILE A 86 -4.54 3.83 7.09
C ILE A 86 -6.01 4.24 7.18
N SER A 87 -6.37 5.27 6.41
CA SER A 87 -7.73 5.78 6.32
C SER A 87 -8.35 5.44 4.96
N LYS A 88 -9.68 5.31 4.94
CA LYS A 88 -10.44 5.17 3.70
C LYS A 88 -10.52 6.52 2.99
N ILE A 89 -10.14 6.55 1.71
CA ILE A 89 -10.31 7.70 0.83
C ILE A 89 -11.50 7.44 -0.11
N PRO A 90 -12.47 8.37 -0.24
CA PRO A 90 -13.52 8.28 -1.26
C PRO A 90 -12.93 8.11 -2.66
N ALA A 91 -13.60 7.37 -3.54
CA ALA A 91 -13.02 6.98 -4.82
C ALA A 91 -12.71 8.19 -5.72
N GLU A 92 -13.54 9.22 -5.63
CA GLU A 92 -13.42 10.52 -6.27
C GLU A 92 -12.21 11.34 -5.80
N ASP A 93 -11.75 11.10 -4.57
CA ASP A 93 -10.64 11.84 -3.95
C ASP A 93 -9.31 11.08 -4.05
N VAL A 94 -9.31 9.85 -4.58
CA VAL A 94 -8.09 9.05 -4.72
C VAL A 94 -7.16 9.67 -5.76
N CYS A 95 -6.14 10.36 -5.27
CA CYS A 95 -4.98 10.77 -6.07
C CYS A 95 -3.87 9.69 -6.06
N GLN A 96 -3.59 9.10 -7.23
CA GLN A 96 -2.47 8.17 -7.46
C GLN A 96 -1.46 8.80 -8.44
N SER A 97 -0.96 9.97 -8.09
CA SER A 97 0.04 10.71 -8.86
C SER A 97 0.90 11.58 -7.94
N SER A 98 2.04 12.04 -8.45
CA SER A 98 2.98 12.91 -7.71
C SER A 98 2.37 14.20 -7.17
N THR A 99 1.25 14.64 -7.75
CA THR A 99 0.47 15.80 -7.27
C THR A 99 0.02 15.67 -5.82
N LEU A 100 -0.13 14.45 -5.28
CA LEU A 100 -0.55 14.22 -3.89
C LEU A 100 0.39 14.89 -2.87
N LEU A 101 1.70 14.86 -3.15
CA LEU A 101 2.74 15.42 -2.27
C LEU A 101 3.54 16.53 -2.95
N GLN A 102 2.99 17.18 -3.97
CA GLN A 102 3.73 18.18 -4.77
C GLN A 102 4.31 19.33 -3.94
N HIS A 103 3.69 19.69 -2.81
CA HIS A 103 4.15 20.77 -1.94
C HIS A 103 5.34 20.40 -1.05
N LYS A 104 5.78 19.12 -1.06
CA LYS A 104 6.91 18.61 -0.26
C LYS A 104 8.23 18.56 -1.04
N PHE A 105 8.18 18.79 -2.36
CA PHE A 105 9.30 18.65 -3.29
C PHE A 105 9.49 19.89 -4.16
#